data_AF-A0A9P6VG88-F1
#
_entry.id   AF-A0A9P6VG88-F1
#
_cell.length_a   1.000
_cell.length_b   1.000
_cell.length_c   1.000
_cell.angle_alpha   90.00
_cell.angle_beta   90.00
_cell.angle_gamma   90.00
#
_symmetry.space_group_name_H-M   'P 1'
#
loop_
_entity.id
_entity.type
_entity.pdbx_description
1 polymer ?
#
loop_
_entity_poly.entity_id
_entity_poly.type
_entity_poly.pdbx_seq_one_letter_code
_entity_poly.pdbx_strand_id
1 'polypeptide(L)'
;MSITSADIQLDDPGSTNLHPLSSATFFLAKAWIDKCKDEHPTCNIRYDTTFKPTRLIDVGERNVSPRLIETTTTRSTDLQYIALSHRWGSSMPDSAMTKLATIRKRLTRIPVRTLPNSFRDAVIATRRLGLRYLWIDSLCILQDSPEDWQRESALMGKVYSHSFCMIAAAAASDSFGGLFAQDTDLPLLPASRDMPESCAALRSAWIKPRVESWDELFNASKLNERGWTLQERELSPRILYFTKHTLLFECRKARSTGPLLQELRGPDSDRETFLAPKEYVAMNSKNRRCLDQPAPEDMTWQSRRSLIRENRYLDWMNMIEGYSERTLSTPTDKFPGLSGLASEFAYILDDQYVAGLWRRDLARGLCWRWKENTVTHRLSERSSKIMMMNYGPSWSWAKMIVPISYDLVAKGSGGAQLIEPNANLEAFEPHFLHVTTVAEGKDPNGTLVSATIHLEGFIFRASRSKTGNLLVLGQSLRVTWDFLPQTATTYFILSLGETGAGLVLIHTELNDNEYRRVGIIPTIQREWFNQSDIQKLTLV
;
A
#
# COMPACT_ATOMS: atom_id res chain seq x y z
N MET A 1 41.90 35.92 -4.13
CA MET A 1 41.06 35.87 -2.91
C MET A 1 40.63 34.44 -2.73
N SER A 2 41.14 33.82 -1.68
CA SER A 2 41.21 32.38 -1.48
C SER A 2 39.87 31.80 -1.05
N ILE A 3 39.42 30.78 -1.79
CA ILE A 3 38.25 29.95 -1.47
C ILE A 3 38.71 28.94 -0.42
N THR A 4 38.17 29.03 0.80
CA THR A 4 38.48 28.11 1.88
C THR A 4 37.77 26.77 1.67
N SER A 5 38.60 25.72 1.63
CA SER A 5 38.26 24.31 1.70
C SER A 5 37.61 23.98 3.05
N ALA A 6 36.28 24.05 3.09
CA ALA A 6 35.47 23.34 4.08
C ALA A 6 34.76 22.20 3.32
N ASP A 7 35.57 21.24 2.90
CA ASP A 7 35.11 20.01 2.29
C ASP A 7 34.32 19.20 3.33
N ILE A 8 33.16 18.70 2.90
CA ILE A 8 32.40 17.72 3.66
C ILE A 8 33.29 16.46 3.72
N GLN A 9 34.01 16.26 4.83
CA GLN A 9 34.60 14.97 5.17
C GLN A 9 33.47 13.94 5.19
N LEU A 10 33.36 13.15 4.11
CA LEU A 10 32.37 12.08 3.94
C LEU A 10 32.93 10.69 4.25
N ASP A 11 34.14 10.65 4.79
CA ASP A 11 34.69 9.49 5.47
C ASP A 11 35.10 10.01 6.85
N ASP A 12 34.21 9.87 7.84
CA ASP A 12 34.62 9.91 9.23
C ASP A 12 35.35 8.58 9.49
N PRO A 13 36.66 8.58 9.78
CA PRO A 13 37.38 7.37 10.15
C PRO A 13 36.82 6.71 11.42
N GLY A 14 35.96 7.42 12.16
CA GLY A 14 35.18 6.90 13.29
C GLY A 14 33.82 6.30 12.93
N SER A 15 33.40 6.30 11.65
CA SER A 15 32.11 5.74 11.23
C SER A 15 32.14 4.22 11.40
N THR A 16 31.45 3.74 12.44
CA THR A 16 31.25 2.30 12.67
C THR A 16 30.81 1.59 11.38
N ASN A 17 31.35 0.40 11.11
CA ASN A 17 31.06 -0.42 9.91
C ASN A 17 29.55 -0.65 9.64
N LEU A 18 28.69 -0.34 10.62
CA LEU A 18 27.25 -0.58 10.62
C LEU A 18 26.41 0.70 10.42
N HIS A 19 27.02 1.86 10.15
CA HIS A 19 26.26 3.07 9.82
C HIS A 19 25.53 2.92 8.46
N PRO A 20 24.29 3.42 8.27
CA PRO A 20 23.58 3.36 6.99
C PRO A 20 24.31 3.98 5.80
N LEU A 21 25.21 4.95 6.06
CA LEU A 21 26.14 5.52 5.09
C LEU A 21 27.47 4.75 4.96
N SER A 22 27.68 3.60 5.60
CA SER A 22 28.96 2.87 5.51
C SER A 22 29.11 2.16 4.17
N SER A 23 30.36 1.94 3.74
CA SER A 23 30.64 1.15 2.54
C SER A 23 30.13 -0.29 2.65
N ALA A 24 30.18 -0.87 3.86
CA ALA A 24 29.66 -2.21 4.14
C ALA A 24 28.13 -2.30 3.93
N THR A 25 27.37 -1.28 4.35
CA THR A 25 25.92 -1.24 4.12
C THR A 25 25.57 -1.26 2.63
N PHE A 26 26.27 -0.46 1.82
CA PHE A 26 26.03 -0.44 0.37
C PHE A 26 26.56 -1.68 -0.35
N PHE A 27 27.62 -2.31 0.16
CA PHE A 27 28.08 -3.61 -0.31
C PHE A 27 27.01 -4.69 -0.08
N LEU A 28 26.45 -4.74 1.13
CA LEU A 28 25.35 -5.66 1.47
C LEU A 28 24.11 -5.41 0.61
N ALA A 29 23.71 -4.15 0.44
CA ALA A 29 22.57 -3.78 -0.39
C ALA A 29 22.73 -4.25 -1.85
N LYS A 30 23.94 -4.08 -2.42
CA LYS A 30 24.27 -4.58 -3.77
C LYS A 30 24.23 -6.10 -3.83
N ALA A 31 24.87 -6.77 -2.89
CA ALA A 31 24.87 -8.23 -2.81
C ALA A 31 23.44 -8.78 -2.79
N TRP A 32 22.52 -8.14 -2.07
CA TRP A 32 21.13 -8.56 -2.05
C TRP A 32 20.39 -8.36 -3.38
N ILE A 33 20.63 -7.21 -4.02
CA ILE A 33 20.04 -6.87 -5.31
C ILE A 33 20.57 -7.80 -6.40
N ASP A 34 21.88 -8.08 -6.43
CA ASP A 34 22.51 -8.93 -7.43
C ASP A 34 22.06 -10.37 -7.28
N LYS A 35 22.03 -10.91 -6.06
CA LYS A 35 21.46 -12.24 -5.81
C LYS A 35 19.99 -12.33 -6.27
N CYS A 36 19.17 -11.31 -6.01
CA CYS A 36 17.80 -11.27 -6.51
C CYS A 36 17.73 -11.24 -8.04
N LYS A 37 18.62 -10.49 -8.71
CA LYS A 37 18.67 -10.43 -10.18
C LYS A 37 19.05 -11.78 -10.76
N ASP A 38 19.99 -12.49 -10.14
CA ASP A 38 20.54 -13.73 -10.67
C ASP A 38 19.65 -14.94 -10.37
N GLU A 39 19.07 -15.01 -9.17
CA GLU A 39 18.33 -16.18 -8.70
C GLU A 39 16.80 -16.06 -8.81
N HIS A 40 16.23 -14.86 -8.99
CA HIS A 40 14.78 -14.65 -9.03
C HIS A 40 14.28 -14.05 -10.36
N PRO A 41 14.13 -14.85 -11.45
CA PRO A 41 13.68 -14.37 -12.76
C PRO A 41 12.36 -13.57 -12.72
N THR A 42 11.41 -13.96 -11.87
CA THR A 42 10.12 -13.26 -11.70
C THR A 42 10.27 -11.84 -11.13
N CYS A 43 11.38 -11.53 -10.47
CA CYS A 43 11.69 -10.16 -10.02
C CYS A 43 12.18 -9.25 -11.17
N ASN A 44 12.57 -9.83 -12.30
CA ASN A 44 13.15 -9.11 -13.44
C ASN A 44 12.17 -8.91 -14.61
N ILE A 45 10.98 -9.52 -14.55
CA ILE A 45 9.95 -9.37 -15.57
C ILE A 45 9.50 -7.91 -15.63
N ARG A 46 9.55 -7.33 -16.83
CA ARG A 46 8.98 -6.03 -17.18
C ARG A 46 7.97 -6.25 -18.28
N TYR A 47 6.68 -6.02 -17.99
CA TYR A 47 5.61 -6.25 -18.96
C TYR A 47 5.61 -5.22 -20.11
N ASP A 48 6.16 -4.02 -19.86
CA ASP A 48 6.27 -2.95 -20.86
C ASP A 48 7.73 -2.49 -20.93
N THR A 49 8.53 -3.12 -21.77
CA THR A 49 9.96 -2.79 -21.93
C THR A 49 10.20 -1.43 -22.57
N THR A 50 9.16 -0.80 -23.13
CA THR A 50 9.23 0.52 -23.76
C THR A 50 8.95 1.66 -22.79
N PHE A 51 8.32 1.36 -21.65
CA PHE A 51 7.94 2.34 -20.66
C PHE A 51 9.16 3.05 -20.06
N LYS A 52 9.04 4.38 -19.99
CA LYS A 52 9.96 5.27 -19.30
C LYS A 52 9.13 6.32 -18.55
N PRO A 53 9.46 6.66 -17.29
CA PRO A 53 8.83 7.80 -16.62
C PRO A 53 9.00 9.07 -17.46
N THR A 54 8.05 9.99 -17.45
CA THR A 54 8.15 11.25 -18.23
C THR A 54 9.42 12.03 -17.87
N ARG A 55 9.74 12.05 -16.57
CA ARG A 55 10.88 12.76 -16.02
C ARG A 55 11.64 11.91 -15.02
N LEU A 56 12.96 12.13 -14.96
CA LEU A 56 13.87 11.53 -14.00
C LEU A 56 14.83 12.61 -13.49
N ILE A 57 15.42 12.37 -12.32
CA ILE A 57 16.54 13.16 -11.80
C ILE A 57 17.82 12.46 -12.24
N ASP A 58 18.62 13.10 -13.09
CA ASP A 58 20.00 12.71 -13.35
C ASP A 58 20.83 13.15 -12.14
N VAL A 59 21.22 12.20 -11.30
CA VAL A 59 22.02 12.50 -10.11
C VAL A 59 23.48 12.80 -10.45
N GLY A 60 23.93 12.53 -11.67
CA GLY A 60 25.31 12.74 -12.10
C GLY A 60 26.34 11.99 -11.23
N GLU A 61 27.61 12.28 -11.48
CA GLU A 61 28.72 11.72 -10.72
C GLU A 61 28.96 12.46 -9.38
N ARG A 62 29.99 12.03 -8.64
CA ARG A 62 30.40 12.67 -7.39
C ARG A 62 30.68 14.16 -7.66
N ASN A 63 30.14 15.05 -6.81
CA ASN A 63 30.26 16.51 -6.88
C ASN A 63 29.51 17.22 -8.02
N VAL A 64 28.86 16.50 -8.93
CA VAL A 64 27.96 17.11 -9.91
C VAL A 64 26.62 17.42 -9.24
N SER A 65 26.05 18.60 -9.51
CA SER A 65 24.69 18.90 -9.04
C SER A 65 23.68 18.11 -9.89
N PRO A 66 22.73 17.39 -9.26
CA PRO A 66 21.64 16.74 -9.96
C PRO A 66 20.83 17.73 -10.79
N ARG A 67 20.13 17.21 -11.80
CA ARG A 67 19.15 17.98 -12.57
C ARG A 67 17.98 17.11 -12.96
N LEU A 68 16.85 17.74 -13.21
CA LEU A 68 15.70 17.08 -13.82
C LEU A 68 15.99 16.86 -15.31
N ILE A 69 15.55 15.75 -15.86
CA ILE A 69 15.61 15.45 -17.30
C ILE A 69 14.25 14.97 -17.77
N GLU A 70 13.95 15.24 -19.04
CA GLU A 70 12.84 14.62 -19.76
C GLU A 70 13.36 13.38 -20.50
N THR A 71 12.69 12.25 -20.34
CA THR A 71 13.20 10.98 -20.87
C THR A 71 13.05 10.86 -22.39
N THR A 72 12.08 11.57 -22.97
CA THR A 72 11.82 11.63 -24.42
C THR A 72 12.92 12.36 -25.20
N THR A 73 13.59 13.34 -24.58
CA THR A 73 14.65 14.14 -25.20
C THR A 73 16.05 13.63 -24.87
N THR A 74 16.14 12.63 -23.99
CA THR A 74 17.42 12.07 -23.53
C THR A 74 17.98 11.05 -24.52
N ARG A 75 19.25 11.20 -24.89
CA ARG A 75 19.98 10.29 -25.79
C ARG A 75 20.34 8.94 -25.17
N SER A 76 20.27 8.79 -23.84
CA SER A 76 20.60 7.54 -23.16
C SER A 76 19.54 6.48 -23.44
N THR A 77 20.00 5.30 -23.87
CA THR A 77 19.16 4.13 -24.07
C THR A 77 18.91 3.39 -22.76
N ASP A 78 19.91 3.34 -21.88
CA ASP A 78 19.80 2.81 -20.52
C ASP A 78 19.39 3.92 -19.54
N LEU A 79 18.17 3.80 -19.03
CA LEU A 79 17.57 4.72 -18.05
C LEU A 79 17.18 3.97 -16.78
N GLN A 80 17.90 2.92 -16.38
CA GLN A 80 17.67 2.28 -15.08
C GLN A 80 17.69 3.32 -13.94
N TYR A 81 16.64 3.31 -13.12
CA TYR A 81 16.44 4.30 -12.06
C TYR A 81 16.05 3.68 -10.73
N ILE A 82 16.38 4.39 -9.66
CA ILE A 82 15.82 4.18 -8.33
C ILE A 82 14.53 5.00 -8.18
N ALA A 83 13.50 4.44 -7.56
CA ALA A 83 12.34 5.21 -7.09
C ALA A 83 12.46 5.46 -5.58
N LEU A 84 12.10 6.65 -5.11
CA LEU A 84 12.06 6.96 -3.68
C LEU A 84 10.63 6.89 -3.13
N SER A 85 10.43 6.09 -2.10
CA SER A 85 9.26 6.13 -1.23
C SER A 85 9.58 6.93 0.04
N HIS A 86 8.81 7.97 0.31
CA HIS A 86 9.02 8.86 1.45
C HIS A 86 7.73 9.52 1.94
N ARG A 87 7.78 10.15 3.12
CA ARG A 87 6.70 10.97 3.65
C ARG A 87 6.97 12.46 3.44
N TRP A 88 5.94 13.18 3.03
CA TRP A 88 6.01 14.64 2.85
C TRP A 88 6.02 15.40 4.18
N GLY A 89 5.42 14.85 5.25
CA GLY A 89 5.21 15.57 6.51
C GLY A 89 3.95 16.45 6.47
N SER A 90 3.90 17.49 7.30
CA SER A 90 2.77 18.44 7.33
C SER A 90 2.78 19.43 6.16
N SER A 91 3.95 19.76 5.62
CA SER A 91 4.13 20.56 4.41
C SER A 91 5.47 20.26 3.76
N MET A 92 5.52 20.29 2.42
CA MET A 92 6.76 20.16 1.66
C MET A 92 7.34 21.53 1.37
N PRO A 93 8.67 21.73 1.50
CA PRO A 93 9.28 22.99 1.14
C PRO A 93 9.27 23.16 -0.39
N ASP A 94 9.15 24.41 -0.86
CA ASP A 94 9.16 24.73 -2.29
C ASP A 94 10.44 24.25 -3.01
N SER A 95 11.56 24.18 -2.29
CA SER A 95 12.82 23.61 -2.80
C SER A 95 12.74 22.11 -3.09
N ALA A 96 11.78 21.39 -2.53
CA ALA A 96 11.52 19.97 -2.75
C ALA A 96 10.40 19.69 -3.75
N MET A 97 9.78 20.73 -4.33
CA MET A 97 8.70 20.58 -5.30
C MET A 97 9.06 21.19 -6.66
N THR A 98 8.73 20.49 -7.75
CA THR A 98 8.76 21.08 -9.08
C THR A 98 7.42 21.74 -9.36
N LYS A 99 7.49 23.01 -9.77
CA LYS A 99 6.35 23.85 -10.15
C LYS A 99 6.57 24.36 -11.57
N LEU A 100 5.53 24.84 -12.24
CA LEU A 100 5.64 25.47 -13.57
C LEU A 100 6.70 26.58 -13.59
N ALA A 101 6.77 27.39 -12.54
CA ALA A 101 7.75 28.47 -12.41
C ALA A 101 9.19 27.98 -12.18
N THR A 102 9.39 26.77 -11.66
CA THR A 102 10.72 26.25 -11.27
C THR A 102 11.27 25.18 -12.21
N ILE A 103 10.43 24.58 -13.08
CA ILE A 103 10.82 23.47 -13.96
C ILE A 103 12.05 23.79 -14.81
N ARG A 104 12.10 24.96 -15.48
CA ARG A 104 13.22 25.35 -16.35
C ARG A 104 14.55 25.41 -15.59
N LYS A 105 14.52 25.92 -14.35
CA LYS A 105 15.72 25.97 -13.49
C LYS A 105 16.14 24.55 -13.11
N ARG A 106 15.20 23.69 -12.73
CA ARG A 106 15.47 22.28 -12.35
C ARG A 106 16.00 21.43 -13.49
N LEU A 107 15.57 21.68 -14.73
CA LEU A 107 16.12 21.04 -15.93
C LEU A 107 17.62 21.36 -16.13
N THR A 108 18.09 22.49 -15.62
CA THR A 108 19.50 22.86 -15.65
C THR A 108 20.24 22.34 -14.42
N ARG A 109 19.68 22.57 -13.23
CA ARG A 109 20.31 22.25 -11.95
C ARG A 109 19.31 22.20 -10.80
N ILE A 110 19.47 21.22 -9.92
CA ILE A 110 18.82 21.13 -8.62
C ILE A 110 19.89 21.36 -7.55
N PRO A 111 19.82 22.46 -6.78
CA PRO A 111 20.75 22.71 -5.68
C PRO A 111 20.55 21.68 -4.56
N VAL A 112 21.38 20.63 -4.51
CA VAL A 112 21.24 19.53 -3.52
C VAL A 112 21.15 20.04 -2.09
N ARG A 113 21.93 21.07 -1.74
CA ARG A 113 21.98 21.64 -0.39
C ARG A 113 20.64 22.23 0.06
N THR A 114 19.76 22.62 -0.87
CA THR A 114 18.41 23.13 -0.53
C THR A 114 17.37 22.03 -0.39
N LEU A 115 17.71 20.79 -0.74
CA LEU A 115 16.79 19.66 -0.63
C LEU A 115 16.70 19.15 0.82
N PRO A 116 15.55 18.57 1.21
CA PRO A 116 15.40 17.85 2.47
C PRO A 116 16.37 16.67 2.60
N ASN A 117 16.64 16.25 3.84
CA ASN A 117 17.59 15.16 4.13
C ASN A 117 17.27 13.89 3.34
N SER A 118 16.00 13.45 3.30
CA SER A 118 15.63 12.20 2.60
C SER A 118 15.97 12.24 1.12
N PHE A 119 15.98 13.43 0.51
CA PHE A 119 16.24 13.62 -0.92
C PHE A 119 17.74 13.66 -1.18
N ARG A 120 18.49 14.34 -0.31
CA ARG A 120 19.96 14.36 -0.35
C ARG A 120 20.52 12.95 -0.19
N ASP A 121 19.98 12.23 0.78
CA ASP A 121 20.35 10.87 1.10
C ASP A 121 20.01 9.92 -0.04
N ALA A 122 18.83 10.08 -0.66
CA ALA A 122 18.45 9.29 -1.84
C ALA A 122 19.37 9.52 -3.04
N VAL A 123 19.84 10.76 -3.25
CA VAL A 123 20.86 11.08 -4.26
C VAL A 123 22.17 10.34 -3.96
N ILE A 124 22.63 10.36 -2.71
CA ILE A 124 23.84 9.64 -2.28
C ILE A 124 23.68 8.14 -2.47
N ALA A 125 22.56 7.57 -2.01
CA ALA A 125 22.28 6.15 -2.09
C ALA A 125 22.20 5.65 -3.54
N THR A 126 21.56 6.42 -4.42
CA THR A 126 21.47 6.12 -5.86
C THR A 126 22.86 6.03 -6.48
N ARG A 127 23.73 7.01 -6.23
CA ARG A 127 25.13 7.00 -6.71
C ARG A 127 25.91 5.82 -6.15
N ARG A 128 25.78 5.53 -4.86
CA ARG A 128 26.50 4.44 -4.20
C ARG A 128 26.05 3.06 -4.67
N LEU A 129 24.78 2.90 -5.04
CA LEU A 129 24.27 1.70 -5.70
C LEU A 129 24.74 1.56 -7.15
N GLY A 130 25.42 2.58 -7.71
CA GLY A 130 25.95 2.56 -9.08
C GLY A 130 24.95 2.99 -10.14
N LEU A 131 23.84 3.63 -9.75
CA LEU A 131 22.81 4.11 -10.66
C LEU A 131 22.91 5.64 -10.83
N ARG A 132 22.42 6.11 -11.98
CA ARG A 132 22.47 7.52 -12.36
C ARG A 132 21.12 8.24 -12.27
N TYR A 133 20.02 7.49 -12.31
CA TYR A 133 18.69 8.08 -12.36
C TYR A 133 17.90 7.79 -11.10
N LEU A 134 17.18 8.80 -10.64
CA LEU A 134 16.33 8.77 -9.45
C LEU A 134 14.97 9.36 -9.80
N TRP A 135 13.90 8.76 -9.30
CA TRP A 135 12.55 9.28 -9.38
C TRP A 135 12.03 9.63 -7.98
N ILE A 136 11.53 10.85 -7.84
CA ILE A 136 10.88 11.36 -6.62
C ILE A 136 9.62 12.11 -7.07
N ASP A 137 8.44 11.69 -6.58
CA ASP A 137 7.13 12.22 -6.96
C ASP A 137 7.07 13.76 -7.02
N SER A 138 7.43 14.42 -5.92
CA SER A 138 7.40 15.87 -5.75
C SER A 138 8.31 16.64 -6.70
N LEU A 139 9.38 16.00 -7.22
CA LEU A 139 10.30 16.61 -8.18
C LEU A 139 10.03 16.20 -9.62
N CYS A 140 9.50 15.00 -9.85
CA CYS A 140 9.26 14.43 -11.17
C CYS A 140 7.83 14.65 -11.66
N ILE A 141 6.96 15.25 -10.84
CA ILE A 141 5.58 15.67 -11.15
C ILE A 141 5.47 17.18 -10.89
N LEU A 142 4.73 17.91 -11.73
CA LEU A 142 4.43 19.33 -11.53
C LEU A 142 3.32 19.48 -10.49
N GLN A 143 3.67 20.00 -9.32
CA GLN A 143 2.78 20.04 -8.15
C GLN A 143 1.68 21.10 -8.25
N ASP A 144 1.81 22.04 -9.17
CA ASP A 144 0.86 23.14 -9.44
C ASP A 144 0.15 23.01 -10.79
N SER A 145 0.21 21.84 -11.45
CA SER A 145 -0.57 21.53 -12.67
C SER A 145 -1.46 20.30 -12.46
N PRO A 146 -2.78 20.49 -12.36
CA PRO A 146 -3.74 19.37 -12.27
C PRO A 146 -3.63 18.39 -13.44
N GLU A 147 -3.41 18.89 -14.66
CA GLU A 147 -3.32 18.07 -15.87
C GLU A 147 -2.06 17.19 -15.88
N ASP A 148 -0.94 17.74 -15.40
CA ASP A 148 0.29 16.99 -15.21
C ASP A 148 0.13 15.95 -14.11
N TRP A 149 -0.43 16.34 -12.97
CA TRP A 149 -0.68 15.44 -11.86
C TRP A 149 -1.57 14.27 -12.26
N GLN A 150 -2.70 14.52 -12.94
CA GLN A 150 -3.62 13.46 -13.40
C GLN A 150 -2.95 12.47 -14.33
N ARG A 151 -2.05 12.95 -15.22
CA ARG A 151 -1.31 12.08 -16.13
C ARG A 151 -0.24 11.26 -15.39
N GLU A 152 0.55 11.91 -14.53
CA GLU A 152 1.67 11.23 -13.86
C GLU A 152 1.19 10.31 -12.73
N SER A 153 0.13 10.64 -12.02
CA SER A 153 -0.46 9.79 -10.98
C SER A 153 -0.97 8.47 -11.56
N ALA A 154 -1.60 8.51 -12.73
CA ALA A 154 -2.01 7.34 -13.51
C ALA A 154 -0.82 6.44 -13.91
N LEU A 155 0.37 7.02 -14.06
CA LEU A 155 1.60 6.30 -14.42
C LEU A 155 2.40 5.84 -13.20
N MET A 156 2.08 6.29 -11.98
CA MET A 156 2.86 5.95 -10.78
C MET A 156 3.00 4.44 -10.60
N GLY A 157 1.95 3.67 -10.86
CA GLY A 157 2.02 2.21 -10.82
C GLY A 157 3.12 1.65 -11.72
N LYS A 158 3.21 2.13 -12.97
CA LYS A 158 4.27 1.77 -13.91
C LYS A 158 5.65 2.26 -13.46
N VAL A 159 5.74 3.47 -12.89
CA VAL A 159 7.00 4.02 -12.37
C VAL A 159 7.60 3.11 -11.30
N TYR A 160 6.81 2.66 -10.32
CA TYR A 160 7.32 1.77 -9.28
C TYR A 160 7.59 0.36 -9.82
N SER A 161 6.71 -0.20 -10.65
CA SER A 161 6.90 -1.56 -11.19
C SER A 161 8.10 -1.70 -12.14
N HIS A 162 8.51 -0.61 -12.82
CA HIS A 162 9.67 -0.60 -13.73
C HIS A 162 10.95 -0.07 -13.08
N SER A 163 10.90 0.37 -11.83
CA SER A 163 12.09 0.80 -11.09
C SER A 163 13.11 -0.36 -10.96
N PHE A 164 14.40 -0.04 -10.98
CA PHE A 164 15.44 -1.04 -10.74
C PHE A 164 15.36 -1.57 -9.30
N CYS A 165 15.19 -0.63 -8.36
CA CYS A 165 14.92 -0.85 -6.95
C CYS A 165 14.21 0.39 -6.40
N MET A 166 13.31 0.19 -5.44
CA MET A 166 12.78 1.27 -4.62
C MET A 166 13.64 1.44 -3.37
N ILE A 167 13.94 2.69 -3.00
CA ILE A 167 14.47 3.04 -1.69
C ILE A 167 13.32 3.58 -0.85
N ALA A 168 13.15 3.05 0.36
CA ALA A 168 12.13 3.49 1.30
C ALA A 168 12.79 4.20 2.49
N ALA A 169 12.40 5.45 2.72
CA ALA A 169 12.83 6.28 3.85
C ALA A 169 12.12 5.87 5.15
N ALA A 170 12.29 4.61 5.56
CA ALA A 170 11.50 4.00 6.62
C ALA A 170 11.83 4.56 8.04
N ALA A 171 13.02 5.13 8.21
CA ALA A 171 13.46 5.78 9.45
C ALA A 171 12.78 7.12 9.72
N ALA A 172 12.29 7.80 8.67
CA ALA A 172 11.84 9.17 8.72
C ALA A 172 10.31 9.29 8.85
N SER A 173 9.85 10.19 9.72
CA SER A 173 8.44 10.58 9.81
C SER A 173 8.02 11.58 8.73
N ASP A 174 8.99 12.27 8.11
CA ASP A 174 8.82 13.29 7.08
C ASP A 174 10.05 13.35 6.15
N SER A 175 10.13 14.36 5.28
CA SER A 175 11.24 14.51 4.32
C SER A 175 12.54 15.01 4.93
N PHE A 176 12.50 15.52 6.17
CA PHE A 176 13.66 16.06 6.88
C PHE A 176 14.33 15.02 7.78
N GLY A 177 13.68 13.89 8.07
CA GLY A 177 14.31 12.80 8.83
C GLY A 177 15.54 12.21 8.15
N GLY A 178 15.56 12.06 6.82
CA GLY A 178 16.67 11.42 6.12
C GLY A 178 16.55 9.90 6.01
N LEU A 179 17.36 9.28 5.16
CA LEU A 179 17.49 7.82 5.11
C LEU A 179 18.41 7.31 6.22
N PHE A 180 19.34 8.14 6.68
CA PHE A 180 20.43 7.71 7.56
C PHE A 180 20.24 8.14 9.01
N ALA A 181 19.01 8.51 9.39
CA ALA A 181 18.67 8.81 10.77
C ALA A 181 18.85 7.57 11.65
N GLN A 182 19.71 7.68 12.66
CA GLN A 182 19.86 6.67 13.71
C GLN A 182 19.20 7.15 15.00
N ASP A 183 18.52 6.23 15.67
CA ASP A 183 18.16 6.43 17.07
C ASP A 183 19.38 6.07 17.93
N THR A 184 20.08 7.08 18.46
CA THR A 184 21.22 6.91 19.37
C THR A 184 20.79 6.52 20.79
N ASP A 185 19.49 6.58 21.10
CA ASP A 185 18.96 6.67 22.47
C ASP A 185 18.50 5.33 23.06
N LEU A 186 18.76 4.19 22.42
CA LEU A 186 18.42 2.90 23.03
C LEU A 186 19.37 2.60 24.20
N PRO A 187 18.89 2.51 25.46
CA PRO A 187 19.74 2.30 26.61
C PRO A 187 20.44 0.95 26.47
N LEU A 188 21.77 1.00 26.49
CA LEU A 188 22.60 -0.18 26.60
C LEU A 188 22.43 -0.75 28.01
N LEU A 189 21.87 -1.95 28.15
CA LEU A 189 21.81 -2.62 29.45
C LEU A 189 23.13 -3.36 29.72
N PRO A 190 23.68 -3.28 30.94
CA PRO A 190 24.82 -4.09 31.32
C PRO A 190 24.42 -5.58 31.31
N ALA A 191 25.25 -6.45 30.74
CA ALA A 191 25.08 -7.89 30.85
C ALA A 191 24.98 -8.31 32.32
N SER A 192 24.02 -9.18 32.65
CA SER A 192 23.80 -9.69 34.01
C SER A 192 25.10 -10.27 34.62
N ARG A 193 25.36 -9.98 35.90
CA ARG A 193 26.52 -10.50 36.64
C ARG A 193 26.43 -12.02 36.90
N ASP A 194 25.25 -12.62 36.75
CA ASP A 194 24.99 -14.04 37.04
C ASP A 194 25.12 -14.95 35.79
N MET A 195 25.94 -14.57 34.80
CA MET A 195 26.21 -15.39 33.62
C MET A 195 27.23 -16.50 33.94
N PRO A 196 27.07 -17.74 33.42
CA PRO A 196 28.05 -18.81 33.57
C PRO A 196 29.46 -18.39 33.12
N GLU A 197 30.51 -18.98 33.71
CA GLU A 197 31.92 -18.68 33.40
C GLU A 197 32.28 -18.88 31.92
N SER A 198 31.59 -19.79 31.23
CA SER A 198 31.70 -20.00 29.78
C SER A 198 31.34 -18.78 28.94
N CYS A 199 30.61 -17.82 29.51
CA CYS A 199 30.20 -16.56 28.89
C CYS A 199 30.94 -15.34 29.46
N ALA A 200 32.09 -15.52 30.14
CA ALA A 200 32.83 -14.43 30.78
C ALA A 200 33.20 -13.28 29.82
N ALA A 201 33.47 -13.60 28.54
CA ALA A 201 33.73 -12.62 27.48
C ALA A 201 32.54 -11.69 27.17
N LEU A 202 31.32 -12.08 27.56
CA LEU A 202 30.08 -11.31 27.38
C LEU A 202 29.74 -10.42 28.59
N ARG A 203 30.48 -10.52 29.71
CA ARG A 203 30.24 -9.68 30.92
C ARG A 203 30.51 -8.19 30.67
N SER A 204 31.31 -7.87 29.64
CA SER A 204 31.57 -6.50 29.16
C SER A 204 30.75 -6.12 27.92
N ALA A 205 29.89 -7.03 27.42
CA ALA A 205 29.04 -6.78 26.27
C ALA A 205 27.75 -6.06 26.70
N TRP A 206 27.41 -5.00 25.99
CA TRP A 206 26.14 -4.32 26.14
C TRP A 206 25.07 -5.09 25.35
N ILE A 207 24.04 -5.58 26.03
CA ILE A 207 22.99 -6.39 25.40
C ILE A 207 21.73 -5.53 25.30
N LYS A 208 21.30 -5.20 24.07
CA LYS A 208 19.87 -4.89 23.84
C LYS A 208 19.09 -6.20 23.99
N PRO A 209 18.05 -6.26 24.84
CA PRO A 209 17.33 -7.51 25.11
C PRO A 209 16.50 -8.06 23.96
N ARG A 210 16.30 -7.31 22.86
CA ARG A 210 15.38 -7.68 21.79
C ARG A 210 15.98 -7.39 20.42
N VAL A 211 16.21 -8.45 19.65
CA VAL A 211 16.38 -8.40 18.19
C VAL A 211 14.98 -8.24 17.61
N GLU A 212 14.66 -7.05 17.12
CA GLU A 212 13.39 -6.82 16.44
C GLU A 212 13.35 -7.67 15.16
N SER A 213 12.22 -8.34 14.93
CA SER A 213 11.94 -9.07 13.71
C SER A 213 11.77 -8.13 12.51
N TRP A 214 11.84 -8.67 11.30
CA TRP A 214 11.58 -7.90 10.08
C TRP A 214 10.22 -7.19 10.13
N ASP A 215 9.18 -7.90 10.56
CA ASP A 215 7.81 -7.35 10.63
C ASP A 215 7.68 -6.27 11.71
N GLU A 216 8.36 -6.40 12.85
CA GLU A 216 8.38 -5.34 13.87
C GLU A 216 9.06 -4.07 13.35
N LEU A 217 10.23 -4.21 12.70
CA LEU A 217 10.96 -3.09 12.11
C LEU A 217 10.17 -2.42 10.98
N PHE A 218 9.52 -3.21 10.13
CA PHE A 218 8.68 -2.70 9.05
C PHE A 218 7.43 -1.99 9.62
N ASN A 219 6.70 -2.60 10.54
CA ASN A 219 5.48 -2.03 11.10
C ASN A 219 5.73 -0.81 12.00
N ALA A 220 6.93 -0.68 12.58
CA ALA A 220 7.32 0.54 13.30
C ALA A 220 7.47 1.76 12.38
N SER A 221 7.62 1.56 11.07
CA SER A 221 7.80 2.67 10.14
C SER A 221 6.51 3.42 9.87
N LYS A 222 6.55 4.73 10.13
CA LYS A 222 5.49 5.67 9.78
C LYS A 222 5.22 5.73 8.27
N LEU A 223 6.18 5.35 7.42
CA LEU A 223 5.99 5.33 5.97
C LEU A 223 4.87 4.37 5.55
N ASN A 224 4.73 3.24 6.25
CA ASN A 224 3.76 2.20 5.92
C ASN A 224 2.31 2.58 6.28
N GLU A 225 2.12 3.64 7.06
CA GLU A 225 0.80 4.20 7.38
C GLU A 225 0.21 5.06 6.26
N ARG A 226 0.96 5.37 5.17
CA ARG A 226 0.49 6.22 4.06
C ARG A 226 -0.20 5.36 2.98
N GLY A 227 -1.36 5.79 2.47
CA GLY A 227 -2.13 5.01 1.49
C GLY A 227 -1.33 4.67 0.23
N TRP A 228 -0.71 5.69 -0.39
CA TRP A 228 0.11 5.53 -1.60
C TRP A 228 1.24 4.51 -1.45
N THR A 229 1.85 4.36 -0.27
CA THR A 229 2.99 3.46 -0.08
C THR A 229 2.63 1.99 -0.19
N LEU A 230 1.33 1.64 -0.17
CA LEU A 230 0.88 0.29 -0.47
C LEU A 230 1.22 -0.04 -1.92
N GLN A 231 0.73 0.78 -2.85
CA GLN A 231 1.00 0.61 -4.28
C GLN A 231 2.50 0.62 -4.59
N GLU A 232 3.24 1.54 -3.96
CA GLU A 232 4.69 1.65 -4.13
C GLU A 232 5.40 0.34 -3.74
N ARG A 233 5.03 -0.26 -2.60
CA ARG A 233 5.59 -1.54 -2.14
C ARG A 233 5.14 -2.72 -2.99
N GLU A 234 3.84 -2.87 -3.23
CA GLU A 234 3.29 -4.06 -3.90
C GLU A 234 3.81 -4.18 -5.34
N LEU A 235 4.04 -3.06 -6.03
CA LEU A 235 4.47 -3.06 -7.44
C LEU A 235 5.99 -3.15 -7.61
N SER A 236 6.79 -2.62 -6.67
CA SER A 236 8.25 -2.53 -6.82
C SER A 236 8.91 -3.92 -6.84
N PRO A 237 9.80 -4.22 -7.81
CA PRO A 237 10.44 -5.54 -7.89
C PRO A 237 11.40 -5.83 -6.72
N ARG A 238 12.07 -4.79 -6.23
CA ARG A 238 13.08 -4.82 -5.15
C ARG A 238 12.91 -3.57 -4.29
N ILE A 239 13.09 -3.72 -2.99
CA ILE A 239 12.93 -2.64 -2.03
C ILE A 239 14.04 -2.71 -0.99
N LEU A 240 14.68 -1.56 -0.76
CA LEU A 240 15.59 -1.34 0.36
C LEU A 240 14.96 -0.37 1.35
N TYR A 241 14.65 -0.84 2.56
CA TYR A 241 14.12 -0.01 3.63
C TYR A 241 15.25 0.45 4.53
N PHE A 242 15.52 1.74 4.52
CA PHE A 242 16.43 2.36 5.47
C PHE A 242 15.65 2.66 6.75
N THR A 243 15.73 1.75 7.73
CA THR A 243 15.09 1.91 9.05
C THR A 243 16.02 2.62 10.03
N LYS A 244 15.51 2.96 11.22
CA LYS A 244 16.31 3.59 12.28
C LYS A 244 17.47 2.72 12.80
N HIS A 245 17.39 1.40 12.60
CA HIS A 245 18.27 0.43 13.29
C HIS A 245 19.11 -0.41 12.32
N THR A 246 18.56 -0.75 11.15
CA THR A 246 19.25 -1.56 10.13
C THR A 246 18.59 -1.41 8.74
N LEU A 247 19.21 -2.02 7.73
CA LEU A 247 18.65 -2.12 6.38
C LEU A 247 17.74 -3.35 6.28
N LEU A 248 16.54 -3.19 5.73
CA LEU A 248 15.71 -4.32 5.31
C LEU A 248 15.71 -4.42 3.79
N PHE A 249 15.68 -5.65 3.29
CA PHE A 249 15.48 -5.93 1.89
C PHE A 249 14.24 -6.77 1.68
N GLU A 250 13.53 -6.48 0.59
CA GLU A 250 12.36 -7.23 0.16
C GLU A 250 12.30 -7.27 -1.38
N CYS A 251 12.20 -8.48 -1.94
CA CYS A 251 11.84 -8.71 -3.34
C CYS A 251 10.57 -9.58 -3.40
N ARG A 252 10.15 -10.00 -4.59
CA ARG A 252 8.93 -10.83 -4.77
C ARG A 252 9.06 -12.27 -4.23
N LYS A 253 10.27 -12.69 -3.87
CA LYS A 253 10.58 -14.07 -3.49
C LYS A 253 11.24 -14.21 -2.12
N ALA A 254 11.80 -13.13 -1.58
CA ALA A 254 12.51 -13.20 -0.31
C ALA A 254 12.58 -11.87 0.44
N ARG A 255 12.81 -11.96 1.75
CA ARG A 255 13.18 -10.87 2.66
C ARG A 255 14.55 -11.14 3.28
N SER A 256 15.25 -10.06 3.60
CA SER A 256 16.49 -10.11 4.39
C SER A 256 16.56 -8.93 5.35
N THR A 257 17.24 -9.13 6.46
CA THR A 257 17.50 -8.11 7.48
C THR A 257 19.01 -7.96 7.61
N GLY A 258 19.49 -6.72 7.60
CA GLY A 258 20.91 -6.43 7.75
C GLY A 258 21.41 -6.80 9.15
N PRO A 259 22.73 -6.85 9.35
CA PRO A 259 23.27 -6.97 10.69
C PRO A 259 22.74 -5.81 11.53
N LEU A 260 22.31 -6.10 12.75
CA LEU A 260 21.98 -5.05 13.70
C LEU A 260 23.29 -4.41 14.18
N LEU A 261 23.25 -3.12 14.51
CA LEU A 261 24.35 -2.34 15.11
C LEU A 261 25.04 -3.00 16.33
N GLN A 262 24.47 -4.09 16.87
CA GLN A 262 24.87 -4.79 18.09
C GLN A 262 25.91 -5.93 17.87
N GLU A 263 26.01 -6.54 16.70
CA GLU A 263 26.78 -7.80 16.54
C GLU A 263 28.32 -7.64 16.44
N LEU A 264 28.89 -6.44 16.63
CA LEU A 264 30.34 -6.20 16.39
C LEU A 264 31.15 -5.59 17.56
N ARG A 265 30.76 -5.75 18.83
CA ARG A 265 31.65 -5.38 19.96
C ARG A 265 32.01 -6.57 20.84
N GLY A 266 33.01 -7.33 20.41
CA GLY A 266 33.80 -8.24 21.26
C GLY A 266 35.24 -7.71 21.39
N PRO A 267 35.92 -7.84 22.54
CA PRO A 267 37.28 -7.31 22.73
C PRO A 267 38.37 -8.05 21.94
N ASP A 268 38.13 -9.29 21.52
CA ASP A 268 39.16 -10.21 20.98
C ASP A 268 38.72 -10.89 19.66
N SER A 269 38.25 -10.13 18.67
CA SER A 269 38.05 -10.69 17.31
C SER A 269 38.93 -9.99 16.29
N ASP A 270 40.22 -10.34 16.28
CA ASP A 270 41.15 -10.14 15.15
C ASP A 270 40.81 -11.01 13.92
N ARG A 271 39.56 -11.45 13.83
CA ARG A 271 38.98 -12.10 12.67
C ARG A 271 37.75 -11.32 12.28
N GLU A 272 37.88 -10.55 11.20
CA GLU A 272 36.78 -10.04 10.38
C GLU A 272 35.93 -11.22 9.89
N THR A 273 35.10 -11.74 10.79
CA THR A 273 34.09 -12.71 10.45
C THR A 273 32.94 -11.87 9.93
N PHE A 274 32.95 -11.56 8.63
CA PHE A 274 31.79 -11.02 7.94
C PHE A 274 30.61 -11.93 8.27
N LEU A 275 29.76 -11.50 9.21
CA LEU A 275 28.55 -12.22 9.56
C LEU A 275 27.78 -12.40 8.26
N ALA A 276 27.68 -13.65 7.82
CA ALA A 276 26.92 -14.02 6.65
C ALA A 276 25.55 -13.35 6.76
N PRO A 277 25.01 -12.75 5.68
CA PRO A 277 23.70 -12.14 5.70
C PRO A 277 22.72 -13.09 6.40
N LYS A 278 21.94 -12.60 7.38
CA LYS A 278 20.82 -13.41 7.91
C LYS A 278 20.05 -13.98 6.73
N GLU A 279 19.79 -15.28 6.81
CA GLU A 279 19.29 -16.12 5.72
C GLU A 279 18.23 -15.40 4.90
N TYR A 280 18.30 -15.57 3.56
CA TYR A 280 17.21 -15.19 2.67
C TYR A 280 15.95 -15.94 3.12
N VAL A 281 15.03 -15.23 3.77
CA VAL A 281 13.76 -15.82 4.19
C VAL A 281 12.85 -15.82 2.98
N ALA A 282 12.59 -17.00 2.43
CA ALA A 282 11.68 -17.17 1.31
C ALA A 282 10.27 -16.65 1.66
N MET A 283 9.61 -16.04 0.69
CA MET A 283 8.21 -15.63 0.83
C MET A 283 7.31 -16.88 0.99
N ASN A 284 6.36 -16.79 1.90
CA ASN A 284 5.34 -17.77 2.23
C ASN A 284 3.96 -17.10 2.32
N SER A 285 2.93 -17.86 2.64
CA SER A 285 1.55 -17.36 2.71
C SER A 285 1.33 -16.24 3.73
N LYS A 286 2.19 -16.12 4.76
CA LYS A 286 2.06 -15.11 5.82
C LYS A 286 2.75 -13.79 5.49
N ASN A 287 3.71 -13.78 4.56
CA ASN A 287 4.53 -12.61 4.28
C ASN A 287 4.60 -12.22 2.78
N ARG A 288 3.94 -12.97 1.89
CA ARG A 288 3.82 -12.64 0.46
C ARG A 288 3.09 -11.31 0.24
N ARG A 289 3.44 -10.64 -0.86
CA ARG A 289 2.71 -9.48 -1.39
C ARG A 289 1.46 -9.93 -2.13
N CYS A 290 0.52 -9.00 -2.35
CA CYS A 290 -0.77 -9.31 -2.96
C CYS A 290 -0.64 -9.78 -4.42
N LEU A 291 0.41 -9.35 -5.12
CA LEU A 291 0.70 -9.76 -6.50
C LEU A 291 1.61 -10.99 -6.61
N ASP A 292 2.32 -11.36 -5.55
CA ASP A 292 3.30 -12.44 -5.57
C ASP A 292 2.58 -13.80 -5.63
N GLN A 293 3.01 -14.66 -6.57
CA GLN A 293 2.43 -15.99 -6.73
C GLN A 293 2.74 -16.87 -5.50
N PRO A 294 1.75 -17.64 -5.00
CA PRO A 294 2.04 -18.72 -4.06
C PRO A 294 2.98 -19.76 -4.70
N ALA A 295 3.70 -20.51 -3.87
CA ALA A 295 4.50 -21.64 -4.34
C ALA A 295 3.63 -22.61 -5.16
N PRO A 296 4.17 -23.28 -6.20
CA PRO A 296 3.38 -24.24 -6.95
C PRO A 296 3.01 -25.43 -6.05
N GLU A 297 1.71 -25.70 -5.91
CA GLU A 297 1.20 -26.99 -5.46
C GLU A 297 0.89 -27.87 -6.67
N ASP A 298 1.15 -29.16 -6.53
CA ASP A 298 0.92 -30.19 -7.55
C ASP A 298 -0.59 -30.39 -7.78
N MET A 299 -1.19 -29.61 -8.70
CA MET A 299 -2.61 -29.73 -9.07
C MET A 299 -2.81 -29.59 -10.59
N THR A 300 -3.87 -30.24 -11.11
CA THR A 300 -4.27 -30.20 -12.53
C THR A 300 -4.60 -28.78 -13.01
N TRP A 301 -4.31 -28.47 -14.28
CA TRP A 301 -4.39 -27.10 -14.84
C TRP A 301 -5.76 -26.41 -14.73
N GLN A 302 -6.87 -27.14 -14.90
CA GLN A 302 -8.23 -26.57 -14.87
C GLN A 302 -8.67 -26.21 -13.43
N SER A 303 -8.53 -27.15 -12.48
CA SER A 303 -8.80 -26.91 -11.06
C SER A 303 -7.87 -25.85 -10.48
N ARG A 304 -6.60 -25.84 -10.91
CA ARG A 304 -5.61 -24.82 -10.55
C ARG A 304 -6.02 -23.42 -11.02
N ARG A 305 -6.54 -23.25 -12.24
CA ARG A 305 -6.92 -21.93 -12.77
C ARG A 305 -8.10 -21.30 -12.02
N SER A 306 -9.11 -22.11 -11.67
CA SER A 306 -10.27 -21.64 -10.91
C SER A 306 -9.87 -21.24 -9.48
N LEU A 307 -9.14 -22.11 -8.78
CA LEU A 307 -8.64 -21.86 -7.42
C LEU A 307 -7.70 -20.65 -7.36
N ILE A 308 -6.84 -20.46 -8.37
CA ILE A 308 -5.99 -19.28 -8.46
C ILE A 308 -6.84 -18.02 -8.59
N ARG A 309 -7.81 -17.97 -9.52
CA ARG A 309 -8.67 -16.78 -9.69
C ARG A 309 -9.41 -16.42 -8.41
N GLU A 310 -9.98 -17.43 -7.77
CA GLU A 310 -10.68 -17.31 -6.49
C GLU A 310 -9.76 -16.74 -5.39
N ASN A 311 -8.56 -17.31 -5.23
CA ASN A 311 -7.56 -16.78 -4.31
C ASN A 311 -7.15 -15.34 -4.64
N ARG A 312 -7.16 -14.94 -5.92
CA ARG A 312 -6.80 -13.57 -6.32
C ARG A 312 -7.88 -12.55 -5.99
N TYR A 313 -9.17 -12.89 -6.01
CA TYR A 313 -10.21 -12.01 -5.48
C TYR A 313 -10.04 -11.80 -3.96
N LEU A 314 -9.69 -12.86 -3.23
CA LEU A 314 -9.40 -12.77 -1.79
C LEU A 314 -8.13 -11.96 -1.50
N ASP A 315 -7.07 -12.13 -2.28
CA ASP A 315 -5.85 -11.32 -2.17
C ASP A 315 -6.16 -9.83 -2.36
N TRP A 316 -7.05 -9.50 -3.31
CA TRP A 316 -7.54 -8.13 -3.50
C TRP A 316 -8.31 -7.62 -2.27
N MET A 317 -9.28 -8.38 -1.75
CA MET A 317 -10.05 -7.98 -0.58
C MET A 317 -9.17 -7.77 0.66
N ASN A 318 -8.25 -8.69 0.94
CA ASN A 318 -7.27 -8.59 2.03
C ASN A 318 -6.38 -7.35 1.88
N MET A 319 -5.92 -7.07 0.65
CA MET A 319 -5.15 -5.87 0.35
C MET A 319 -5.97 -4.60 0.59
N ILE A 320 -7.24 -4.59 0.20
CA ILE A 320 -8.15 -3.45 0.42
C ILE A 320 -8.41 -3.21 1.91
N GLU A 321 -8.57 -4.26 2.73
CA GLU A 321 -8.65 -4.11 4.19
C GLU A 321 -7.42 -3.37 4.72
N GLY A 322 -6.22 -3.83 4.35
CA GLY A 322 -4.96 -3.19 4.75
C GLY A 322 -4.77 -1.79 4.18
N TYR A 323 -5.28 -1.50 2.98
CA TYR A 323 -5.27 -0.16 2.39
C TYR A 323 -6.20 0.80 3.13
N SER A 324 -7.39 0.35 3.52
CA SER A 324 -8.39 1.16 4.22
C SER A 324 -7.96 1.62 5.62
N GLU A 325 -6.98 0.93 6.23
CA GLU A 325 -6.36 1.30 7.50
C GLU A 325 -5.32 2.42 7.37
N ARG A 326 -4.88 2.71 6.15
CA ARG A 326 -3.85 3.71 5.89
C ARG A 326 -4.43 5.11 5.78
N THR A 327 -3.57 6.08 6.04
CA THR A 327 -3.87 7.51 5.99
C THR A 327 -3.63 8.06 4.59
N LEU A 328 -4.61 8.81 4.09
CA LEU A 328 -4.50 9.59 2.86
C LEU A 328 -4.52 11.07 3.23
N SER A 329 -3.52 11.83 2.75
CA SER A 329 -3.50 13.29 2.89
C SER A 329 -4.64 13.94 2.11
N THR A 330 -4.95 13.38 0.94
CA THR A 330 -6.02 13.82 0.05
C THR A 330 -7.03 12.68 -0.08
N PRO A 331 -8.22 12.77 0.51
CA PRO A 331 -9.24 11.72 0.45
C PRO A 331 -9.62 11.24 -0.95
N THR A 332 -9.61 12.12 -1.94
CA THR A 332 -9.95 11.80 -3.34
C THR A 332 -8.89 10.92 -4.02
N ASP A 333 -7.70 10.76 -3.42
CA ASP A 333 -6.64 9.88 -3.92
C ASP A 333 -6.92 8.40 -3.68
N LYS A 334 -8.08 8.03 -3.14
CA LYS A 334 -8.38 6.65 -2.75
C LYS A 334 -8.38 5.67 -3.93
N PHE A 335 -8.88 6.08 -5.09
CA PHE A 335 -8.78 5.29 -6.32
C PHE A 335 -7.44 5.49 -7.04
N PRO A 336 -6.95 6.74 -7.28
CA PRO A 336 -5.62 6.95 -7.86
C PRO A 336 -4.49 6.20 -7.16
N GLY A 337 -4.52 6.12 -5.82
CA GLY A 337 -3.55 5.42 -5.00
C GLY A 337 -3.57 3.90 -5.11
N LEU A 338 -4.54 3.33 -5.83
CA LEU A 338 -4.67 1.90 -6.12
C LEU A 338 -4.72 1.58 -7.63
N SER A 339 -4.79 2.59 -8.50
CA SER A 339 -5.01 2.44 -9.95
C SER A 339 -4.03 1.49 -10.63
N GLY A 340 -2.76 1.53 -10.24
CA GLY A 340 -1.71 0.65 -10.74
C GLY A 340 -1.95 -0.79 -10.31
N LEU A 341 -2.32 -1.01 -9.05
CA LEU A 341 -2.68 -2.34 -8.55
C LEU A 341 -3.96 -2.87 -9.19
N ALA A 342 -4.98 -2.03 -9.35
CA ALA A 342 -6.20 -2.35 -10.05
C ALA A 342 -5.90 -2.81 -11.49
N SER A 343 -4.98 -2.15 -12.18
CA SER A 343 -4.58 -2.53 -13.54
C SER A 343 -3.91 -3.91 -13.60
N GLU A 344 -2.99 -4.20 -12.66
CA GLU A 344 -2.32 -5.51 -12.57
C GLU A 344 -3.30 -6.63 -12.21
N PHE A 345 -4.20 -6.39 -11.24
CA PHE A 345 -5.23 -7.38 -10.89
C PHE A 345 -6.24 -7.59 -12.00
N ALA A 346 -6.64 -6.54 -12.75
CA ALA A 346 -7.55 -6.67 -13.88
C ALA A 346 -6.97 -7.59 -14.95
N TYR A 347 -5.66 -7.47 -15.23
CA TYR A 347 -4.95 -8.36 -16.13
C TYR A 347 -4.89 -9.81 -15.61
N ILE A 348 -4.60 -10.00 -14.31
CA ILE A 348 -4.46 -11.33 -13.70
C ILE A 348 -5.81 -12.06 -13.59
N LEU A 349 -6.85 -11.33 -13.19
CA LEU A 349 -8.21 -11.86 -13.04
C LEU A 349 -8.91 -12.01 -14.39
N ASP A 350 -8.47 -11.27 -15.42
CA ASP A 350 -9.18 -11.10 -16.68
C ASP A 350 -10.61 -10.63 -16.39
N ASP A 351 -10.71 -9.57 -15.58
CA ASP A 351 -11.95 -9.01 -15.07
C ASP A 351 -11.92 -7.47 -15.09
N GLN A 352 -13.11 -6.87 -15.07
CA GLN A 352 -13.29 -5.43 -15.10
C GLN A 352 -13.27 -4.87 -13.67
N TYR A 353 -12.32 -3.96 -13.41
CA TYR A 353 -12.29 -3.15 -12.21
C TYR A 353 -13.44 -2.14 -12.21
N VAL A 354 -14.18 -2.06 -11.09
CA VAL A 354 -15.33 -1.17 -10.94
C VAL A 354 -15.35 -0.51 -9.56
N ALA A 355 -14.83 0.72 -9.48
CA ALA A 355 -14.83 1.55 -8.27
C ALA A 355 -14.35 0.81 -7.00
N GLY A 356 -13.24 0.09 -7.08
CA GLY A 356 -12.65 -0.65 -5.96
C GLY A 356 -13.11 -2.11 -5.84
N LEU A 357 -14.02 -2.56 -6.70
CA LEU A 357 -14.57 -3.92 -6.76
C LEU A 357 -14.31 -4.56 -8.14
N TRP A 358 -14.77 -5.79 -8.32
CA TRP A 358 -14.60 -6.56 -9.55
C TRP A 358 -15.95 -7.00 -10.11
N ARG A 359 -16.15 -6.86 -11.42
CA ARG A 359 -17.45 -7.11 -12.05
C ARG A 359 -17.94 -8.55 -11.89
N ARG A 360 -17.07 -9.56 -12.04
CA ARG A 360 -17.47 -10.97 -11.87
C ARG A 360 -17.56 -11.40 -10.41
N ASP A 361 -17.20 -10.52 -9.47
CA ASP A 361 -17.19 -10.81 -8.04
C ASP A 361 -17.92 -9.74 -7.20
N LEU A 362 -18.94 -9.11 -7.80
CA LEU A 362 -19.66 -8.01 -7.18
C LEU A 362 -20.40 -8.41 -5.90
N ALA A 363 -21.03 -9.59 -5.86
CA ALA A 363 -21.79 -10.02 -4.67
C ALA A 363 -20.90 -10.01 -3.42
N ARG A 364 -19.72 -10.65 -3.48
CA ARG A 364 -18.74 -10.64 -2.39
C ARG A 364 -18.06 -9.29 -2.21
N GLY A 365 -17.75 -8.61 -3.32
CA GLY A 365 -17.23 -7.24 -3.31
C GLY A 365 -18.14 -6.25 -2.59
N LEU A 366 -19.45 -6.48 -2.55
CA LEU A 366 -20.42 -5.66 -1.83
C LEU A 366 -20.52 -6.01 -0.34
N CYS A 367 -19.89 -7.08 0.14
CA CYS A 367 -19.98 -7.52 1.53
C CYS A 367 -19.11 -6.73 2.52
N TRP A 368 -18.37 -5.72 2.07
CA TRP A 368 -17.53 -4.90 2.95
C TRP A 368 -18.35 -4.25 4.07
N ARG A 369 -17.76 -4.05 5.25
CA ARG A 369 -18.30 -3.24 6.35
C ARG A 369 -17.19 -2.56 7.11
N TRP A 370 -17.46 -1.47 7.82
CA TRP A 370 -16.43 -0.80 8.61
C TRP A 370 -16.15 -1.52 9.95
N LYS A 371 -14.93 -1.41 10.47
CA LYS A 371 -14.50 -2.09 11.71
C LYS A 371 -15.02 -1.36 12.98
N GLU A 372 -16.05 -1.92 13.62
CA GLU A 372 -16.73 -1.35 14.81
C GLU A 372 -15.77 -0.94 15.97
N ASN A 373 -14.72 -1.73 16.22
CA ASN A 373 -13.81 -1.53 17.35
C ASN A 373 -12.82 -0.35 17.19
N THR A 374 -12.80 0.34 16.05
CA THR A 374 -11.86 1.47 15.83
C THR A 374 -12.44 2.82 16.24
N VAL A 375 -13.74 2.88 16.58
CA VAL A 375 -14.48 4.13 16.81
C VAL A 375 -14.31 4.73 18.21
N THR A 376 -13.80 3.98 19.20
CA THR A 376 -13.70 4.48 20.57
C THR A 376 -12.57 5.50 20.82
N HIS A 377 -11.61 5.68 19.89
CA HIS A 377 -10.45 6.56 20.13
C HIS A 377 -10.21 7.69 19.11
N ARG A 378 -10.99 7.83 18.03
CA ARG A 378 -10.68 8.80 16.94
C ARG A 378 -11.83 9.70 16.44
N LEU A 379 -12.97 9.77 17.13
CA LEU A 379 -14.06 10.65 16.72
C LEU A 379 -14.07 11.96 17.51
N SER A 380 -13.35 12.95 16.99
CA SER A 380 -13.72 14.36 17.18
C SER A 380 -14.89 14.70 16.24
N GLU A 381 -15.66 15.76 16.52
CA GLU A 381 -16.77 16.23 15.65
C GLU A 381 -16.36 16.45 14.17
N ARG A 382 -15.07 16.69 13.91
CA ARG A 382 -14.50 16.84 12.57
C ARG A 382 -14.54 15.52 11.76
N SER A 383 -14.47 14.38 12.44
CA SER A 383 -14.51 13.04 11.84
C SER A 383 -15.91 12.68 11.31
N SER A 384 -16.98 13.12 11.98
CA SER A 384 -18.36 12.92 11.52
C SER A 384 -18.64 13.65 10.21
N LYS A 385 -18.07 14.85 10.02
CA LYS A 385 -18.21 15.63 8.77
C LYS A 385 -17.44 15.00 7.60
N ILE A 386 -16.29 14.39 7.87
CA ILE A 386 -15.48 13.66 6.87
C ILE A 386 -16.15 12.34 6.48
N MET A 387 -16.79 11.63 7.42
CA MET A 387 -17.60 10.45 7.13
C MET A 387 -18.83 10.76 6.26
N MET A 388 -19.35 11.99 6.33
CA MET A 388 -20.49 12.45 5.53
C MET A 388 -20.11 12.94 4.12
N MET A 389 -18.82 13.11 3.81
CA MET A 389 -18.39 13.48 2.46
C MET A 389 -18.35 12.22 1.58
N ASN A 390 -19.02 12.28 0.42
CA ASN A 390 -19.14 11.15 -0.48
C ASN A 390 -17.95 11.11 -1.45
N TYR A 391 -16.95 10.26 -1.18
CA TYR A 391 -15.74 10.14 -2.01
C TYR A 391 -15.85 9.09 -3.13
N GLY A 392 -17.01 8.45 -3.26
CA GLY A 392 -17.27 7.39 -4.24
C GLY A 392 -18.76 7.01 -4.27
N PRO A 393 -19.15 6.03 -5.09
CA PRO A 393 -20.54 5.56 -5.14
C PRO A 393 -20.94 4.89 -3.82
N SER A 394 -22.24 4.90 -3.47
CA SER A 394 -22.67 4.45 -2.13
C SER A 394 -22.43 2.97 -1.86
N TRP A 395 -22.33 2.17 -2.92
CA TRP A 395 -22.07 0.73 -2.86
C TRP A 395 -20.57 0.37 -2.75
N SER A 396 -19.67 1.32 -3.00
CA SER A 396 -18.22 1.10 -2.86
C SER A 396 -17.72 1.39 -1.46
N TRP A 397 -16.78 0.57 -0.98
CA TRP A 397 -16.03 0.82 0.25
C TRP A 397 -15.22 2.12 0.18
N ALA A 398 -14.98 2.62 -1.03
CA ALA A 398 -14.27 3.86 -1.27
C ALA A 398 -15.00 5.08 -0.67
N LYS A 399 -16.33 5.02 -0.50
CA LYS A 399 -17.14 6.16 -0.06
C LYS A 399 -16.75 6.71 1.33
N MET A 400 -16.22 5.90 2.23
CA MET A 400 -15.89 6.30 3.61
C MET A 400 -14.39 6.21 3.91
N ILE A 401 -13.83 7.17 4.66
CA ILE A 401 -12.42 7.10 5.11
C ILE A 401 -12.35 6.37 6.46
N VAL A 402 -12.60 5.07 6.44
CA VAL A 402 -12.56 4.20 7.62
C VAL A 402 -11.97 2.84 7.27
N PRO A 403 -11.34 2.15 8.25
CA PRO A 403 -10.99 0.76 8.09
C PRO A 403 -12.22 -0.12 7.79
N ILE A 404 -12.11 -0.97 6.77
CA ILE A 404 -13.14 -1.93 6.40
C ILE A 404 -12.67 -3.38 6.58
N SER A 405 -13.64 -4.29 6.67
CA SER A 405 -13.50 -5.75 6.72
C SER A 405 -14.49 -6.36 5.74
N TYR A 406 -14.12 -7.43 5.06
CA TYR A 406 -15.07 -8.24 4.27
C TYR A 406 -15.68 -9.36 5.12
N ASP A 407 -14.99 -9.84 6.17
CA ASP A 407 -15.43 -10.95 7.04
C ASP A 407 -15.95 -12.19 6.29
N LEU A 408 -15.51 -12.37 5.04
CA LEU A 408 -15.81 -13.54 4.20
C LEU A 408 -14.85 -14.71 4.46
N VAL A 409 -14.01 -14.58 5.49
CA VAL A 409 -12.89 -15.48 5.78
C VAL A 409 -12.86 -15.80 7.28
N ALA A 410 -12.95 -17.07 7.62
CA ALA A 410 -12.63 -17.56 8.96
C ALA A 410 -11.11 -17.50 9.17
N LYS A 411 -10.66 -16.70 10.14
CA LYS A 411 -9.24 -16.58 10.51
C LYS A 411 -8.88 -17.69 11.50
N GLY A 412 -8.50 -18.86 10.98
CA GLY A 412 -8.03 -20.02 11.75
C GLY A 412 -6.51 -20.17 11.79
N SER A 413 -5.99 -21.04 12.65
CA SER A 413 -4.55 -21.36 12.77
C SER A 413 -3.95 -22.03 11.53
N GLY A 414 -4.79 -22.56 10.63
CA GLY A 414 -4.41 -23.21 9.36
C GLY A 414 -4.42 -22.30 8.12
N GLY A 415 -4.70 -21.00 8.28
CA GLY A 415 -4.83 -20.06 7.15
C GLY A 415 -6.25 -19.47 7.03
N ALA A 416 -6.41 -18.58 6.05
CA ALA A 416 -7.69 -18.00 5.66
C ALA A 416 -8.55 -19.06 4.97
N GLN A 417 -9.67 -19.47 5.58
CA GLN A 417 -10.65 -20.33 4.94
C GLN A 417 -11.91 -19.51 4.62
N LEU A 418 -12.39 -19.60 3.38
CA LEU A 418 -13.66 -19.00 2.98
C LEU A 418 -14.79 -19.45 3.91
N ILE A 419 -15.69 -18.54 4.26
CA ILE A 419 -16.99 -18.94 4.80
C ILE A 419 -17.69 -19.76 3.72
N GLU A 420 -18.19 -20.95 4.07
CA GLU A 420 -18.88 -21.82 3.11
C GLU A 420 -20.07 -21.07 2.48
N PRO A 421 -20.21 -21.08 1.14
CA PRO A 421 -21.35 -20.50 0.46
C PRO A 421 -22.66 -21.08 1.01
N ASN A 422 -23.63 -20.21 1.28
CA ASN A 422 -24.95 -20.65 1.70
C ASN A 422 -25.78 -21.05 0.48
N ALA A 423 -25.63 -22.31 0.04
CA ALA A 423 -26.33 -22.88 -1.11
C ALA A 423 -27.86 -22.74 -1.03
N ASN A 424 -28.44 -22.63 0.18
CA ASN A 424 -29.88 -22.42 0.33
C ASN A 424 -30.36 -21.04 -0.15
N LEU A 425 -29.43 -20.11 -0.37
CA LEU A 425 -29.68 -18.73 -0.78
C LEU A 425 -29.24 -18.43 -2.23
N GLU A 426 -28.67 -19.40 -2.96
CA GLU A 426 -28.24 -19.25 -4.36
C GLU A 426 -29.37 -18.70 -5.25
N ALA A 427 -30.60 -19.18 -5.04
CA ALA A 427 -31.78 -18.71 -5.77
C ALA A 427 -32.12 -17.22 -5.59
N PHE A 428 -31.49 -16.55 -4.61
CA PHE A 428 -31.68 -15.12 -4.33
C PHE A 428 -30.45 -14.29 -4.67
N GLU A 429 -29.52 -14.81 -5.48
CA GLU A 429 -28.38 -14.05 -5.95
C GLU A 429 -28.82 -12.95 -6.94
N PRO A 430 -28.34 -11.70 -6.78
CA PRO A 430 -28.69 -10.62 -7.68
C PRO A 430 -28.03 -10.82 -9.05
N HIS A 431 -28.81 -10.59 -10.11
CA HIS A 431 -28.30 -10.58 -11.47
C HIS A 431 -27.76 -9.19 -11.84
N PHE A 432 -26.45 -9.02 -11.84
CA PHE A 432 -25.79 -7.77 -12.22
C PHE A 432 -25.82 -7.57 -13.74
N LEU A 433 -26.68 -6.68 -14.22
CA LEU A 433 -26.89 -6.42 -15.65
C LEU A 433 -25.70 -5.67 -16.25
N HIS A 434 -25.41 -4.47 -15.73
CA HIS A 434 -24.25 -3.69 -16.15
C HIS A 434 -23.79 -2.72 -15.07
N VAL A 435 -22.50 -2.42 -15.09
CA VAL A 435 -21.87 -1.43 -14.22
C VAL A 435 -21.27 -0.34 -15.08
N THR A 436 -21.54 0.91 -14.71
CA THR A 436 -21.01 2.10 -15.38
C THR A 436 -20.11 2.83 -14.41
N THR A 437 -18.91 3.19 -14.84
CA THR A 437 -17.99 4.07 -14.11
C THR A 437 -17.55 5.20 -15.03
N VAL A 438 -17.57 6.42 -14.52
CA VAL A 438 -17.13 7.61 -15.24
C VAL A 438 -15.94 8.20 -14.49
N ALA A 439 -14.74 8.11 -15.07
CA ALA A 439 -13.55 8.71 -14.50
C ALA A 439 -13.52 10.24 -14.70
N GLU A 440 -12.97 10.96 -13.73
CA GLU A 440 -12.72 12.41 -13.82
C GLU A 440 -11.57 12.73 -14.77
N GLY A 441 -10.57 11.85 -14.83
CA GLY A 441 -9.37 11.99 -15.63
C GLY A 441 -9.19 10.89 -16.67
N LYS A 442 -7.98 10.81 -17.23
CA LYS A 442 -7.60 9.80 -18.23
C LYS A 442 -7.40 8.40 -17.65
N ASP A 443 -7.20 8.30 -16.34
CA ASP A 443 -7.07 7.02 -15.65
C ASP A 443 -8.46 6.41 -15.41
N PRO A 444 -8.82 5.31 -16.09
CA PRO A 444 -10.13 4.67 -15.89
C PRO A 444 -10.29 4.09 -14.48
N ASN A 445 -9.21 3.86 -13.76
CA ASN A 445 -9.19 3.33 -12.39
C ASN A 445 -8.93 4.43 -11.34
N GLY A 446 -8.89 5.69 -11.76
CA GLY A 446 -8.63 6.86 -10.92
C GLY A 446 -9.89 7.44 -10.27
N THR A 447 -9.85 8.73 -9.95
CA THR A 447 -11.00 9.45 -9.35
C THR A 447 -12.22 9.34 -10.25
N LEU A 448 -13.39 9.09 -9.65
CA LEU A 448 -14.65 8.91 -10.36
C LEU A 448 -15.54 10.14 -10.21
N VAL A 449 -16.20 10.52 -11.31
CA VAL A 449 -17.31 11.49 -11.35
C VAL A 449 -18.61 10.83 -10.90
N SER A 450 -18.86 9.62 -11.40
CA SER A 450 -20.04 8.83 -11.06
C SER A 450 -19.79 7.35 -11.29
N ALA A 451 -20.57 6.51 -10.61
CA ALA A 451 -20.59 5.09 -10.88
C ALA A 451 -21.93 4.46 -10.46
N THR A 452 -22.48 3.58 -11.28
CA THR A 452 -23.77 2.95 -11.05
C THR A 452 -23.74 1.45 -11.33
N ILE A 453 -24.50 0.68 -10.56
CA ILE A 453 -24.73 -0.75 -10.80
C ILE A 453 -26.22 -0.92 -11.11
N HIS A 454 -26.52 -1.41 -12.30
CA HIS A 454 -27.87 -1.85 -12.66
C HIS A 454 -27.96 -3.36 -12.44
N LEU A 455 -28.95 -3.78 -11.67
CA LEU A 455 -29.14 -5.17 -11.30
C LEU A 455 -30.61 -5.54 -11.19
N GLU A 456 -30.89 -6.83 -11.29
CA GLU A 456 -32.16 -7.44 -10.92
C GLU A 456 -31.95 -8.26 -9.64
N GLY A 457 -32.82 -8.11 -8.64
CA GLY A 457 -32.65 -8.84 -7.39
C GLY A 457 -33.87 -8.82 -6.49
N PHE A 458 -33.84 -9.71 -5.50
CA PHE A 458 -34.88 -9.81 -4.48
C PHE A 458 -34.65 -8.75 -3.41
N ILE A 459 -35.66 -7.89 -3.19
CA ILE A 459 -35.65 -6.92 -2.11
C ILE A 459 -36.76 -7.17 -1.10
N PHE A 460 -36.42 -7.05 0.18
CA PHE A 460 -37.37 -7.14 1.28
C PHE A 460 -37.56 -5.77 1.92
N ARG A 461 -38.81 -5.35 2.12
CA ARG A 461 -39.12 -4.07 2.78
C ARG A 461 -38.99 -4.21 4.30
N ALA A 462 -38.09 -3.43 4.88
CA ALA A 462 -37.86 -3.39 6.32
C ALA A 462 -38.30 -2.03 6.91
N SER A 463 -38.64 -2.05 8.20
CA SER A 463 -39.03 -0.84 8.94
C SER A 463 -38.06 -0.57 10.08
N ARG A 464 -38.10 0.63 10.65
CA ARG A 464 -37.24 1.04 11.75
C ARG A 464 -38.02 1.07 13.06
N SER A 465 -37.45 0.52 14.13
CA SER A 465 -38.01 0.63 15.47
C SER A 465 -37.87 2.06 16.01
N LYS A 466 -38.65 2.40 17.05
CA LYS A 466 -38.49 3.66 17.80
C LYS A 466 -37.09 3.79 18.44
N THR A 467 -36.43 2.68 18.73
CA THR A 467 -35.07 2.62 19.30
C THR A 467 -33.97 2.68 18.23
N GLY A 468 -34.33 2.76 16.94
CA GLY A 468 -33.40 2.94 15.84
C GLY A 468 -32.92 1.66 15.16
N ASN A 469 -33.35 0.49 15.63
CA ASN A 469 -32.97 -0.81 15.05
C ASN A 469 -33.78 -1.11 13.78
N LEU A 470 -33.18 -1.86 12.85
CA LEU A 470 -33.90 -2.38 11.70
C LEU A 470 -34.74 -3.58 12.13
N LEU A 471 -36.04 -3.53 11.83
CA LEU A 471 -37.00 -4.59 12.15
C LEU A 471 -37.38 -5.35 10.88
N VAL A 472 -37.24 -6.67 10.95
CA VAL A 472 -37.70 -7.62 9.93
C VAL A 472 -38.60 -8.63 10.61
N LEU A 473 -39.86 -8.72 10.18
CA LEU A 473 -40.86 -9.62 10.77
C LEU A 473 -40.97 -9.50 12.31
N GLY A 474 -40.80 -8.30 12.86
CA GLY A 474 -40.83 -8.03 14.30
C GLY A 474 -39.53 -8.34 15.06
N GLN A 475 -38.50 -8.88 14.40
CA GLN A 475 -37.20 -9.14 15.00
C GLN A 475 -36.21 -7.99 14.72
N SER A 476 -35.43 -7.64 15.73
CA SER A 476 -34.37 -6.63 15.62
C SER A 476 -33.13 -7.25 14.99
N LEU A 477 -32.67 -6.70 13.87
CA LEU A 477 -31.46 -7.13 13.20
C LEU A 477 -30.25 -6.29 13.63
N ARG A 478 -29.09 -6.95 13.74
CA ARG A 478 -27.80 -6.27 13.87
C ARG A 478 -27.37 -5.80 12.48
N VAL A 479 -27.35 -4.48 12.30
CA VAL A 479 -26.91 -3.82 11.07
C VAL A 479 -25.58 -3.12 11.34
N THR A 480 -24.60 -3.32 10.46
CA THR A 480 -23.45 -2.42 10.40
C THR A 480 -23.81 -1.27 9.47
N TRP A 481 -24.18 -0.13 10.05
CA TRP A 481 -24.60 1.07 9.33
C TRP A 481 -23.39 1.81 8.75
N ASP A 482 -23.42 2.14 7.47
CA ASP A 482 -22.43 3.02 6.84
C ASP A 482 -22.68 4.47 7.30
N PHE A 483 -23.95 4.87 7.33
CA PHE A 483 -24.46 6.05 8.00
C PHE A 483 -25.94 5.80 8.31
N LEU A 484 -26.45 6.42 9.36
CA LEU A 484 -27.86 6.28 9.73
C LEU A 484 -28.65 7.46 9.15
N PRO A 485 -29.54 7.27 8.16
CA PRO A 485 -30.35 8.36 7.63
C PRO A 485 -31.30 8.88 8.71
N GLN A 486 -31.32 10.21 8.93
CA GLN A 486 -32.18 10.80 9.95
C GLN A 486 -33.67 10.81 9.54
N THR A 487 -33.96 10.87 8.25
CA THR A 487 -35.31 11.08 7.69
C THR A 487 -35.94 9.85 7.06
N ALA A 488 -35.17 8.78 6.78
CA ALA A 488 -35.69 7.61 6.08
C ALA A 488 -36.60 6.76 7.01
N THR A 489 -37.85 6.59 6.57
CA THR A 489 -38.88 5.80 7.27
C THR A 489 -39.00 4.37 6.74
N THR A 490 -38.56 4.12 5.51
CA THR A 490 -38.58 2.80 4.85
C THR A 490 -37.18 2.41 4.41
N TYR A 491 -36.81 1.16 4.67
CA TYR A 491 -35.55 0.56 4.25
C TYR A 491 -35.84 -0.67 3.39
N PHE A 492 -34.88 -1.03 2.55
CA PHE A 492 -34.95 -2.23 1.72
C PHE A 492 -33.72 -3.09 2.00
N ILE A 493 -33.90 -4.41 1.98
CA ILE A 493 -32.81 -5.39 2.12
C ILE A 493 -32.69 -6.10 0.78
N LEU A 494 -31.59 -5.86 0.06
CA LEU A 494 -31.24 -6.60 -1.14
C LEU A 494 -30.43 -7.84 -0.75
N SER A 495 -30.89 -9.02 -1.16
CA SER A 495 -30.13 -10.27 -0.98
C SER A 495 -28.83 -10.24 -1.80
N LEU A 496 -27.73 -10.74 -1.20
CA LEU A 496 -26.47 -11.04 -1.90
C LEU A 496 -26.25 -12.55 -2.07
N GLY A 497 -27.34 -13.32 -2.10
CA GLY A 497 -27.36 -14.74 -2.43
C GLY A 497 -26.49 -15.61 -1.53
N GLU A 498 -25.62 -16.41 -2.15
CA GLU A 498 -24.77 -17.40 -1.48
C GLU A 498 -23.83 -16.81 -0.41
N THR A 499 -23.55 -15.51 -0.46
CA THR A 499 -22.76 -14.84 0.59
C THR A 499 -23.45 -14.87 1.96
N GLY A 500 -24.77 -15.08 1.99
CA GLY A 500 -25.59 -14.99 3.19
C GLY A 500 -25.79 -13.57 3.70
N ALA A 501 -25.21 -12.55 3.04
CA ALA A 501 -25.33 -11.15 3.44
C ALA A 501 -26.50 -10.44 2.74
N GLY A 502 -26.88 -9.28 3.28
CA GLY A 502 -27.89 -8.41 2.67
C GLY A 502 -27.49 -6.95 2.74
N LEU A 503 -27.67 -6.21 1.65
CA LEU A 503 -27.46 -4.76 1.63
C LEU A 503 -28.67 -4.03 2.17
N VAL A 504 -28.46 -3.12 3.10
CA VAL A 504 -29.49 -2.20 3.57
C VAL A 504 -29.47 -0.96 2.68
N LEU A 505 -30.59 -0.72 2.02
CA LEU A 505 -30.77 0.33 1.02
C LEU A 505 -31.85 1.32 1.45
N ILE A 506 -31.71 2.55 0.97
CA ILE A 506 -32.80 3.55 0.93
C ILE A 506 -33.08 3.91 -0.52
N HIS A 507 -34.34 4.18 -0.82
CA HIS A 507 -34.76 4.74 -2.09
C HIS A 507 -34.37 6.22 -2.18
N THR A 508 -33.99 6.70 -3.37
CA THR A 508 -33.71 8.11 -3.61
C THR A 508 -34.93 8.81 -4.20
N GLU A 509 -35.30 9.97 -3.64
CA GLU A 509 -36.48 10.76 -4.09
C GLU A 509 -36.40 11.24 -5.55
N LEU A 510 -35.26 11.09 -6.22
CA LEU A 510 -35.01 11.59 -7.56
C LEU A 510 -35.52 10.66 -8.67
N ASN A 511 -35.54 9.33 -8.46
CA ASN A 511 -35.85 8.34 -9.48
C ASN A 511 -36.45 7.07 -8.86
N ASP A 512 -37.50 6.51 -9.47
CA ASP A 512 -38.28 5.39 -8.90
C ASP A 512 -37.48 4.10 -8.69
N ASN A 513 -36.34 3.90 -9.36
CA ASN A 513 -35.52 2.68 -9.25
C ASN A 513 -34.10 2.92 -8.72
N GLU A 514 -33.80 4.11 -8.19
CA GLU A 514 -32.49 4.43 -7.65
C GLU A 514 -32.41 4.22 -6.13
N TYR A 515 -31.33 3.55 -5.71
CA TYR A 515 -31.10 3.15 -4.34
C TYR A 515 -29.69 3.49 -3.88
N ARG A 516 -29.59 3.92 -2.63
CA ARG A 516 -28.30 4.14 -1.95
C ARG A 516 -28.11 3.11 -0.86
N ARG A 517 -26.91 2.54 -0.81
CA ARG A 517 -26.50 1.67 0.28
C ARG A 517 -26.20 2.50 1.54
N VAL A 518 -26.85 2.12 2.63
CA VAL A 518 -26.74 2.75 3.96
C VAL A 518 -26.20 1.80 5.02
N GLY A 519 -26.11 0.50 4.73
CA GLY A 519 -25.54 -0.47 5.64
C GLY A 519 -25.56 -1.88 5.07
N ILE A 520 -25.18 -2.83 5.91
CA ILE A 520 -25.15 -4.26 5.58
C ILE A 520 -25.53 -5.10 6.80
N ILE A 521 -26.16 -6.23 6.54
CA ILE A 521 -26.43 -7.28 7.53
C ILE A 521 -25.63 -8.55 7.16
N PRO A 522 -25.03 -9.22 8.16
CA PRO A 522 -24.15 -10.37 7.92
C PRO A 522 -24.92 -11.67 7.66
N THR A 523 -26.23 -11.70 7.91
CA THR A 523 -27.05 -12.90 7.75
C THR A 523 -28.45 -12.52 7.29
N ILE A 524 -28.90 -13.15 6.21
CA ILE A 524 -30.27 -13.11 5.71
C ILE A 524 -30.95 -14.47 5.88
N GLN A 525 -32.28 -14.48 5.86
CA GLN A 525 -33.06 -15.71 5.90
C GLN A 525 -33.90 -15.86 4.64
N ARG A 526 -34.03 -17.11 4.16
CA ARG A 526 -34.75 -17.44 2.92
C ARG A 526 -36.21 -17.00 2.97
N GLU A 527 -36.84 -17.10 4.14
CA GLU A 527 -38.25 -16.80 4.36
C GLU A 527 -38.59 -15.34 4.02
N TRP A 528 -37.62 -14.43 4.09
CA TRP A 528 -37.82 -13.03 3.78
C TRP A 528 -38.12 -12.81 2.29
N PHE A 529 -37.60 -13.67 1.41
CA PHE A 529 -37.66 -13.48 -0.03
C PHE A 529 -38.62 -14.44 -0.74
N ASN A 530 -39.14 -15.46 -0.06
CA ASN A 530 -40.05 -16.47 -0.64
C ASN A 530 -41.32 -15.88 -1.30
N GLN A 531 -41.75 -14.70 -0.89
CA GLN A 531 -42.93 -13.99 -1.43
C GLN A 531 -42.56 -12.68 -2.15
N SER A 532 -41.28 -12.42 -2.38
CA SER A 532 -40.81 -11.19 -3.02
C SER A 532 -40.60 -11.43 -4.51
N ASP A 533 -41.06 -10.49 -5.35
CA ASP A 533 -40.74 -10.49 -6.76
C ASP A 533 -39.34 -9.89 -7.02
N ILE A 534 -38.71 -10.32 -8.11
CA ILE A 534 -37.47 -9.71 -8.60
C ILE A 534 -37.78 -8.29 -9.05
N GLN A 535 -36.97 -7.33 -8.61
CA GLN A 535 -37.09 -5.93 -9.00
C GLN A 535 -35.84 -5.47 -9.74
N LYS A 536 -36.00 -4.45 -10.58
CA LYS A 536 -34.89 -3.74 -11.24
C LYS A 536 -34.42 -2.60 -10.35
N LEU A 537 -33.14 -2.57 -10.05
CA LEU A 537 -32.52 -1.58 -9.17
C LEU A 537 -31.31 -0.93 -9.84
N THR A 538 -31.11 0.35 -9.51
CA THR A 538 -29.90 1.10 -9.81
C THR A 538 -29.25 1.50 -8.50
N LEU A 539 -28.09 0.92 -8.17
CA LEU A 539 -27.29 1.38 -7.04
C LEU A 539 -26.42 2.56 -7.49
N VAL A 540 -26.52 3.67 -6.78
CA VAL A 540 -25.78 4.93 -7.06
C VAL A 540 -24.73 5.27 -6.01
#